data_AF-A0A960QMA6-F1
#
_entry.id   AF-A0A960QMA6-F1
#
_cell.length_a   1.000
_cell.length_b   1.000
_cell.length_c   1.000
_cell.angle_alpha   90.00
_cell.angle_beta   90.00
_cell.angle_gamma   90.00
#
_symmetry.space_group_name_H-M   'P 1'
#
loop_
_entity.id
_entity.type
_entity.pdbx_description
1 polymer ?
#
loop_
_entity_poly.entity_id
_entity_poly.type
_entity_poly.pdbx_seq_one_letter_code
_entity_poly.pdbx_strand_id
1 'polypeptide(L)' 'MKETLVVVSKVKQFIKTTGGMNTSDAVKDALTDIVEKACRRAIEKAKADGRKTVMDRDFEE' A
#
# COMPACT_ATOMS: atom_id res chain seq x y z
N MET A 1 -3.21 -7.02 -15.88
CA MET A 1 -2.03 -7.06 -14.96
C MET A 1 -2.09 -5.78 -14.15
N LYS A 2 -2.19 -5.84 -12.82
CA LYS A 2 -2.22 -4.62 -11.99
C LYS A 2 -0.80 -4.06 -11.89
N GLU A 3 -0.68 -2.74 -11.90
CA GLU A 3 0.61 -2.08 -11.72
C GLU A 3 1.05 -2.24 -10.26
N THR A 4 2.21 -2.84 -10.05
CA THR A 4 2.71 -3.10 -8.70
C THR A 4 3.23 -1.81 -8.09
N LEU A 5 2.55 -1.32 -7.04
CA LEU A 5 2.87 -0.05 -6.37
C LEU A 5 3.95 -0.17 -5.28
N VAL A 6 4.42 -1.39 -4.99
CA VAL A 6 5.38 -1.67 -3.92
C VAL A 6 6.55 -2.51 -4.40
N VAL A 7 7.72 -2.34 -3.77
CA VAL A 7 8.88 -3.19 -4.04
C VAL A 7 8.65 -4.57 -3.38
N VAL A 8 8.08 -5.50 -4.15
CA VAL A 8 7.65 -6.83 -3.65
C VAL A 8 8.77 -7.57 -2.95
N SER A 9 10.02 -7.48 -3.43
CA SER A 9 11.16 -8.12 -2.79
C SER A 9 11.41 -7.64 -1.36
N LYS A 10 11.25 -6.34 -1.08
CA LYS A 10 11.39 -5.77 0.26
C LYS A 10 10.29 -6.28 1.19
N VAL A 11 9.05 -6.37 0.70
CA VAL A 11 7.93 -6.88 1.50
C VAL A 11 8.10 -8.38 1.80
N LYS A 12 8.49 -9.19 0.81
CA LYS A 12 8.81 -10.61 1.00
C LYS A 12 9.93 -10.79 2.03
N GLN A 13 10.99 -9.98 1.94
CA GLN A 13 12.08 -10.00 2.91
C GLN A 13 11.59 -9.64 4.32
N PHE A 14 10.80 -8.58 4.47
CA PHE A 14 10.23 -8.17 5.75
C PHE A 14 9.37 -9.28 6.39
N ILE A 15 8.52 -9.95 5.61
CA ILE A 15 7.70 -11.09 6.09
C ILE A 15 8.59 -12.25 6.56
N LYS A 16 9.65 -12.55 5.80
CA LYS A 16 10.60 -13.61 6.15
C LYS A 16 11.39 -13.28 7.41
N THR A 17 11.91 -12.06 7.55
CA THR A 17 12.75 -11.68 8.70
C THR A 17 11.93 -11.53 9.98
N THR A 18 10.70 -11.02 9.87
CA THR A 18 9.85 -10.73 11.04
C THR A 18 9.08 -11.98 11.49
N GLY A 19 8.62 -12.81 10.55
CA GLY A 19 7.76 -13.96 10.84
C GLY A 19 8.35 -15.33 10.49
N GLY A 20 9.53 -15.41 9.89
CA GLY A 20 10.11 -16.68 9.43
C GLY A 20 9.32 -17.33 8.26
N MET A 21 8.44 -16.58 7.61
CA MET A 21 7.49 -17.13 6.63
C MET A 21 7.97 -16.98 5.19
N ASN A 22 7.59 -17.94 4.35
CA ASN A 22 7.66 -17.81 2.89
C ASN A 22 6.43 -17.04 2.37
N THR A 23 6.58 -16.38 1.22
CA THR A 23 5.51 -15.56 0.62
C THR A 23 5.18 -16.09 -0.77
N SER A 24 3.89 -16.34 -1.05
CA SER A 24 3.46 -16.75 -2.39
C SER A 24 3.54 -15.60 -3.38
N ASP A 25 3.54 -15.91 -4.68
CA ASP A 25 3.59 -14.89 -5.72
C ASP A 25 2.30 -14.07 -5.87
N ALA A 26 1.17 -14.62 -5.42
CA ALA A 26 -0.12 -13.93 -5.42
C ALA A 26 -0.18 -12.77 -4.40
N VAL A 27 0.72 -12.73 -3.42
CA VAL A 27 0.75 -11.66 -2.40
C VAL A 27 1.01 -10.29 -3.02
N LYS A 28 1.70 -10.20 -4.16
CA LYS A 28 1.94 -8.92 -4.85
C LYS A 28 0.63 -8.23 -5.25
N ASP A 29 -0.38 -9.00 -5.67
CA ASP A 29 -1.65 -8.47 -6.14
C ASP A 29 -2.48 -7.97 -4.94
N ALA A 30 -2.49 -8.74 -3.86
CA ALA A 30 -3.14 -8.34 -2.61
C ALA A 30 -2.53 -7.07 -2.00
N LEU A 31 -1.19 -6.94 -1.99
CA LEU A 31 -0.50 -5.74 -1.52
C LEU A 31 -0.81 -4.53 -2.39
N THR A 32 -0.84 -4.72 -3.71
CA THR A 32 -1.21 -3.66 -4.66
C THR A 32 -2.61 -3.14 -4.37
N ASP A 33 -3.57 -4.03 -4.12
CA ASP A 33 -4.95 -3.65 -3.81
C ASP A 33 -5.07 -2.86 -2.49
N ILE A 34 -4.29 -3.24 -1.48
CA ILE A 34 -4.26 -2.53 -0.19
C ILE A 34 -3.72 -1.10 -0.39
N VAL A 35 -2.59 -0.95 -1.09
CA VAL A 35 -1.98 0.35 -1.33
C VAL A 35 -2.88 1.22 -2.20
N GLU A 36 -3.48 0.67 -3.24
CA GLU A 36 -4.39 1.42 -4.11
C GLU A 36 -5.60 1.95 -3.33
N LYS A 37 -6.24 1.11 -2.50
CA LYS A 37 -7.37 1.52 -1.66
C LYS A 37 -6.97 2.61 -0.67
N ALA A 38 -5.82 2.45 -0.01
CA ALA A 38 -5.30 3.43 0.94
C ALA A 38 -5.04 4.79 0.26
N CYS A 39 -4.36 4.78 -0.90
CA CYS A 39 -4.09 5.99 -1.68
C CYS A 39 -5.37 6.66 -2.16
N ARG A 40 -6.36 5.89 -2.66
CA ARG A 40 -7.66 6.43 -3.06
C ARG A 40 -8.36 7.14 -1.90
N ARG A 41 -8.42 6.50 -0.73
CA ARG A 41 -8.99 7.12 0.48
C ARG A 41 -8.27 8.41 0.84
N ALA A 42 -6.94 8.38 0.86
CA ALA A 42 -6.14 9.53 1.22
C ALA A 42 -6.31 10.71 0.24
N ILE A 43 -6.42 10.41 -1.06
CA ILE A 43 -6.74 11.40 -2.10
C ILE A 43 -8.12 12.04 -1.84
N GLU A 44 -9.13 11.25 -1.50
CA GLU A 44 -10.47 11.79 -1.23
C GLU A 44 -10.49 12.65 0.03
N LYS A 45 -9.80 12.25 1.12
CA LYS A 45 -9.61 13.11 2.31
C LYS A 45 -8.92 14.44 1.96
N ALA A 46 -7.84 14.39 1.19
CA ALA A 46 -7.13 15.59 0.77
C ALA A 46 -7.99 16.54 -0.09
N LYS A 47 -8.79 15.97 -1.02
CA LYS A 47 -9.72 16.75 -1.84
C LYS A 47 -10.83 17.38 -1.01
N ALA A 48 -11.40 16.64 -0.05
CA ALA A 48 -12.45 17.14 0.84
C ALA A 48 -11.95 18.36 1.65
N ASP A 49 -10.67 18.36 2.02
CA ASP A 49 -10.00 19.47 2.70
C ASP A 49 -9.55 20.61 1.75
N GLY A 50 -9.87 20.54 0.45
CA GLY A 50 -9.47 21.54 -0.55
C GLY A 50 -7.97 21.55 -0.90
N ARG A 51 -7.24 20.49 -0.52
CA ARG A 51 -5.80 20.37 -0.76
C ARG A 51 -5.51 19.66 -2.09
N LYS A 52 -4.36 20.00 -2.70
CA LYS A 52 -3.78 19.28 -3.84
C LYS A 52 -2.64 18.33 -3.46
N THR A 53 -2.31 18.30 -2.17
CA THR A 53 -1.22 17.50 -1.61
C THR A 53 -1.82 16.51 -0.61
N VAL A 54 -1.61 15.23 -0.88
CA VAL A 54 -1.88 14.16 0.09
C VAL A 54 -0.82 14.23 1.19
N MET A 55 -1.26 14.20 2.44
CA MET A 55 -0.43 14.25 3.64
C MET A 55 -0.51 12.92 4.39
N ASP A 56 0.43 12.70 5.29
CA ASP A 56 0.48 11.55 6.21
C ASP A 56 -0.84 11.32 6.95
N ARG A 57 -1.44 12.38 7.50
CA ARG A 57 -2.75 12.33 8.17
C ARG A 57 -3.91 11.81 7.31
N ASP A 58 -3.79 11.84 5.98
CA ASP A 58 -4.82 11.33 5.08
C ASP A 58 -4.86 9.79 5.06
N PHE A 59 -3.81 9.14 5.58
CA PHE A 59 -3.74 7.68 5.72
C PHE A 59 -4.20 7.17 7.08
N GLU A 60 -4.35 8.05 8.08
CA GLU A 60 -4.93 7.72 9.39
C GLU A 60 -6.42 7.34 9.25
N GLU A 61 -6.97 6.63 10.25
CA GLU A 61 -8.38 6.21 10.26
C GLU A 61 -9.34 7.39 10.41
#